data_AF-A0A925BI09-F1
#
_entry.id   AF-A0A925BI09-F1
#
_cell.length_a   1.000
_cell.length_b   1.000
_cell.length_c   1.000
_cell.angle_alpha   90.00
_cell.angle_beta   90.00
_cell.angle_gamma   90.00
#
_symmetry.space_group_name_H-M   'P 1'
#
loop_
_entity.id
_entity.type
_entity.pdbx_description
1 polymer ?
#
loop_
_entity_poly.entity_id
_entity_poly.type
_entity_poly.pdbx_seq_one_letter_code
_entity_poly.pdbx_strand_id
1 'polypeptide(L)'
;EANGGDVDVVAAEAVSVITVRINQNLADGTISQERADMMLERVDEAVERGLNFVPREGGRFPFMRLRGVHHMLAVASELTGLDEGEVVEQLGAGSTLTDVLTENGTNMNDFIDQIIEDADDRLDEAVSSGRIDEARAAEILNNLRAELEEHFIQGAAVEI
;
A
#
# COMPACT_ATOMS: atom_id res chain seq x y z
N GLU A 1 -30.52 -10.28 9.77
CA GLU A 1 -30.00 -10.06 11.13
C GLU A 1 -28.74 -9.20 11.02
N ALA A 2 -28.48 -8.39 12.04
CA ALA A 2 -27.56 -7.26 12.02
C ALA A 2 -26.08 -7.69 11.95
N ASN A 3 -25.38 -7.32 10.88
CA ASN A 3 -23.92 -7.15 10.92
C ASN A 3 -23.60 -5.78 11.54
N GLY A 4 -24.08 -5.58 12.78
CA GLY A 4 -23.89 -4.36 13.57
C GLY A 4 -22.49 -4.25 14.14
N GLY A 5 -21.48 -4.16 13.26
CA GLY A 5 -20.31 -3.36 13.59
C GLY A 5 -20.81 -1.92 13.60
N ASP A 6 -20.95 -1.36 14.79
CA ASP A 6 -21.39 0.01 14.97
C ASP A 6 -20.49 0.90 14.09
N VAL A 7 -21.04 1.48 13.02
CA VAL A 7 -20.29 2.28 12.05
C VAL A 7 -19.56 3.41 12.76
N ASP A 8 -20.09 3.85 13.89
CA ASP A 8 -19.50 4.83 14.80
C ASP A 8 -18.25 4.28 15.52
N VAL A 9 -18.23 3.00 15.89
CA VAL A 9 -17.05 2.34 16.49
C VAL A 9 -15.95 2.15 15.44
N VAL A 10 -16.32 1.74 14.22
CA VAL A 10 -15.36 1.61 13.11
C VAL A 10 -14.80 2.97 12.69
N ALA A 11 -15.63 4.01 12.69
CA ALA A 11 -15.20 5.39 12.43
C ALA A 11 -14.19 5.87 13.48
N ALA A 12 -14.46 5.65 14.77
CA ALA A 12 -13.57 6.05 15.85
C ALA A 12 -12.19 5.36 15.78
N GLU A 13 -12.16 4.06 15.50
CA GLU A 13 -10.92 3.30 15.27
C GLU A 13 -10.14 3.83 14.06
N ALA A 14 -10.82 4.07 12.93
CA ALA A 14 -10.20 4.60 11.73
C ALA A 14 -9.60 6.00 11.95
N VAL A 15 -10.31 6.89 12.67
CA VAL A 15 -9.81 8.22 13.06
C VAL A 15 -8.54 8.10 13.92
N SER A 16 -8.54 7.16 14.88
CA SER A 16 -7.38 6.90 15.74
C SER A 16 -6.16 6.50 14.92
N VAL A 17 -6.30 5.52 14.03
CA VAL A 17 -5.22 5.03 13.16
C VAL A 17 -4.68 6.14 12.26
N ILE A 18 -5.56 6.94 11.66
CA ILE A 18 -5.14 8.02 10.75
C ILE A 18 -4.44 9.14 11.52
N THR A 19 -4.93 9.49 12.72
CA THR A 19 -4.30 10.47 13.61
C THR A 19 -2.87 10.06 13.99
N VAL A 20 -2.65 8.79 14.32
CA VAL A 20 -1.30 8.25 14.60
C VAL A 20 -0.38 8.44 13.39
N ARG A 21 -0.86 8.09 12.19
CA ARG A 21 -0.10 8.21 10.93
C ARG A 21 0.24 9.66 10.60
N ILE A 22 -0.69 10.59 10.80
CA ILE A 22 -0.45 12.02 10.56
C ILE A 22 0.65 12.55 11.50
N ASN A 23 0.59 12.20 12.79
CA ASN A 23 1.60 12.62 13.75
C ASN A 23 2.98 12.00 13.48
N GLN A 24 3.04 10.73 13.05
CA GLN A 24 4.27 10.08 12.60
C GLN A 24 4.86 10.81 11.40
N ASN A 25 4.07 11.05 10.35
CA ASN A 25 4.52 11.78 9.17
C ASN A 25 5.00 13.21 9.49
N LEU A 26 4.42 13.87 10.50
CA LEU A 26 4.87 15.17 10.98
C LEU A 26 6.23 15.06 11.70
N ALA A 27 6.38 14.07 12.58
CA ALA A 27 7.62 13.80 13.29
C ALA A 27 8.77 13.44 12.33
N ASP A 28 8.46 12.67 11.29
CA ASP A 28 9.39 12.24 10.25
C ASP A 28 9.68 13.36 9.24
N GLY A 29 9.05 14.54 9.37
CA GLY A 29 9.22 15.69 8.48
C GLY A 29 8.65 15.49 7.07
N THR A 30 7.89 14.41 6.86
CA THR A 30 7.23 14.08 5.58
C THR A 30 6.10 15.04 5.25
N ILE A 31 5.48 15.64 6.28
CA ILE A 31 4.49 16.72 6.14
C ILE A 31 4.86 17.92 7.01
N SER A 32 4.49 19.12 6.56
CA SER A 32 4.63 20.32 7.38
C SER A 32 3.59 20.35 8.50
N GLN A 33 3.88 21.07 9.57
CA GLN A 33 2.98 21.24 10.71
C GLN A 33 1.61 21.80 10.27
N GLU A 34 1.62 22.82 9.42
CA GLU A 34 0.41 23.40 8.82
C GLU A 34 -0.46 22.35 8.09
N ARG A 35 0.18 21.37 7.46
CA ARG A 35 -0.51 20.31 6.72
C ARG A 35 -1.02 19.20 7.63
N ALA A 36 -0.26 18.85 8.67
CA ALA A 36 -0.71 17.93 9.71
C ALA A 36 -1.95 18.49 10.43
N ASP A 37 -1.91 19.76 10.82
CA ASP A 37 -3.01 20.45 11.49
C ASP A 37 -4.28 20.46 10.63
N MET A 38 -4.17 20.81 9.34
CA MET A 38 -5.30 20.76 8.40
C MET A 38 -5.88 19.34 8.21
N MET A 39 -5.04 18.31 8.32
CA MET A 39 -5.47 16.92 8.18
C MET A 39 -6.16 16.43 9.45
N LEU A 40 -5.62 16.76 10.63
CA LEU A 40 -6.21 16.44 11.94
C LEU A 40 -7.55 17.14 12.13
N GLU A 41 -7.71 18.37 11.65
CA GLU A 41 -8.99 19.10 11.72
C GLU A 41 -10.08 18.48 10.84
N ARG A 42 -9.70 17.74 9.80
CA ARG A 42 -10.62 17.16 8.80
C ARG A 42 -10.75 15.65 8.87
N VAL A 43 -10.03 14.99 9.78
CA VAL A 43 -9.92 13.53 9.82
C VAL A 43 -11.28 12.88 10.11
N ASP A 44 -12.06 13.44 11.03
CA ASP A 44 -13.38 12.94 11.39
C ASP A 44 -14.33 12.98 10.19
N GLU A 45 -14.46 14.14 9.53
CA GLU A 45 -15.29 14.28 8.32
C GLU A 45 -14.80 13.41 7.15
N ALA A 46 -13.48 13.23 7.02
CA ALA A 46 -12.91 12.43 5.95
C ALA A 46 -13.24 10.94 6.14
N VAL A 47 -13.20 10.46 7.37
CA VAL A 47 -13.57 9.09 7.74
C VAL A 47 -15.07 8.88 7.57
N GLU A 48 -15.91 9.78 8.09
CA GLU A 48 -17.37 9.68 7.91
C GLU A 48 -17.79 9.71 6.43
N ARG A 49 -17.14 10.55 5.61
CA ARG A 49 -17.39 10.63 4.17
C ARG A 49 -16.87 9.40 3.42
N GLY A 50 -15.75 8.83 3.86
CA GLY A 50 -15.18 7.61 3.30
C GLY A 50 -16.01 6.38 3.61
N LEU A 51 -16.54 6.28 4.83
CA LEU A 51 -17.41 5.19 5.27
C LEU A 51 -18.82 5.27 4.64
N ASN A 52 -19.30 6.48 4.37
CA ASN A 52 -20.56 6.72 3.62
C ASN A 52 -20.40 6.65 2.09
N PHE A 53 -19.21 6.33 1.58
CA PHE A 53 -18.97 6.31 0.14
C PHE A 53 -19.52 5.02 -0.49
N VAL A 54 -20.64 5.13 -1.20
CA VAL A 54 -21.05 4.11 -2.18
C VAL A 54 -20.24 4.34 -3.46
N PRO A 55 -19.43 3.38 -3.94
CA PRO A 55 -18.56 3.60 -5.09
C PRO A 55 -19.39 3.95 -6.34
N ARG A 56 -19.18 5.15 -6.90
CA ARG A 56 -19.58 5.43 -8.28
C ARG A 56 -18.41 5.12 -9.20
N GLU A 57 -18.70 4.27 -10.20
CA GLU A 57 -17.78 3.84 -11.26
C GLU A 57 -16.91 4.99 -11.80
N GLY A 58 -15.61 4.71 -11.91
CA GLY A 58 -14.71 5.47 -12.81
C GLY A 58 -13.70 6.42 -12.17
N GLY A 59 -13.59 6.50 -10.84
CA GLY A 59 -12.56 7.32 -10.18
C GLY A 59 -11.19 6.63 -10.13
N ARG A 60 -10.23 7.04 -10.98
CA ARG A 60 -8.81 6.76 -10.75
C ARG A 60 -8.40 7.44 -9.43
N PHE A 61 -8.26 6.65 -8.37
CA PHE A 61 -7.84 7.14 -7.05
C PHE A 61 -6.37 7.62 -7.09
N PRO A 62 -6.07 8.87 -6.69
CA PRO A 62 -4.69 9.32 -6.51
C PRO A 62 -4.00 8.65 -5.29
N PHE A 63 -4.74 7.92 -4.47
CA PHE A 63 -4.21 7.09 -3.37
C PHE A 63 -3.41 5.86 -3.84
N MET A 64 -3.51 5.47 -5.12
CA MET A 64 -2.85 4.26 -5.64
C MET A 64 -1.32 4.38 -5.71
N ARG A 65 -0.75 5.58 -5.84
CA ARG A 65 0.72 5.75 -5.92
C ARG A 65 1.43 5.70 -4.56
N LEU A 66 0.79 6.14 -3.49
CA LEU A 66 1.34 6.04 -2.13
C LEU A 66 1.13 4.65 -1.54
N ARG A 67 0.04 3.96 -1.89
CA ARG A 67 -0.18 2.58 -1.45
C ARG A 67 0.84 1.59 -2.02
N GLY A 68 1.27 1.77 -3.27
CA GLY A 68 2.26 0.89 -3.90
C GLY A 68 3.61 0.89 -3.19
N VAL A 69 4.13 2.07 -2.84
CA VAL A 69 5.45 2.17 -2.15
C VAL A 69 5.40 1.61 -0.74
N HIS A 70 4.36 1.92 0.03
CA HIS A 70 4.20 1.34 1.37
C HIS A 70 4.04 -0.18 1.32
N HIS A 71 3.34 -0.70 0.31
CA HIS A 71 3.22 -2.14 0.10
C HIS A 71 4.57 -2.80 -0.18
N MET A 72 5.37 -2.20 -1.06
CA MET A 72 6.69 -2.71 -1.39
C MET A 72 7.64 -2.71 -0.18
N LEU A 73 7.58 -1.69 0.67
CA LEU A 73 8.38 -1.65 1.90
C LEU A 73 7.94 -2.73 2.90
N ALA A 74 6.62 -2.95 3.05
CA ALA A 74 6.09 -4.01 3.90
C ALA A 74 6.54 -5.40 3.42
N VAL A 75 6.44 -5.68 2.12
CA VAL A 75 6.90 -6.96 1.55
C VAL A 75 8.42 -7.14 1.71
N ALA A 76 9.20 -6.08 1.48
CA ALA A 76 10.65 -6.13 1.67
C ALA A 76 11.00 -6.39 3.14
N SER A 77 10.30 -5.72 4.08
CA SER A 77 10.44 -5.94 5.52
C SER A 77 10.14 -7.39 5.89
N GLU A 78 9.04 -7.96 5.38
CA GLU A 78 8.63 -9.34 5.67
C GLU A 78 9.64 -10.38 5.15
N LEU A 79 10.14 -10.21 3.92
CA LEU A 79 11.09 -11.15 3.31
C LEU A 79 12.50 -11.05 3.88
N THR A 80 12.94 -9.84 4.26
CA THR A 80 14.27 -9.62 4.83
C THR A 80 14.32 -9.79 6.34
N GLY A 81 13.17 -9.70 7.01
CA GLY A 81 13.07 -9.66 8.46
C GLY A 81 13.53 -8.33 9.09
N LEU A 82 13.79 -7.31 8.28
CA LEU A 82 14.14 -5.96 8.72
C LEU A 82 12.88 -5.14 9.01
N ASP A 83 12.95 -4.14 9.89
CA ASP A 83 11.87 -3.16 10.02
C ASP A 83 11.79 -2.26 8.76
N GLU A 84 10.59 -1.79 8.42
CA GLU A 84 10.39 -0.88 7.25
C GLU A 84 11.33 0.34 7.30
N GLY A 85 11.62 0.86 8.49
CA GLY A 85 12.54 1.97 8.69
C GLY A 85 14.00 1.62 8.35
N GLU A 86 14.44 0.41 8.67
CA GLU A 86 15.79 -0.08 8.35
C GLU A 86 15.95 -0.30 6.85
N VAL A 87 14.92 -0.83 6.19
CA VAL A 87 14.88 -0.95 4.72
C VAL A 87 15.03 0.44 4.08
N VAL A 88 14.25 1.43 4.55
CA VAL A 88 14.33 2.81 4.05
C VAL A 88 15.69 3.44 4.33
N GLU A 89 16.29 3.20 5.50
CA GLU A 89 17.61 3.71 5.85
C GLU A 89 18.68 3.16 4.90
N GLN A 90 18.68 1.86 4.61
CA GLN A 90 19.63 1.25 3.69
C GLN A 90 19.47 1.78 2.26
N LEU A 91 18.22 1.97 1.80
CA LEU A 91 17.95 2.60 0.51
C LEU A 91 18.43 4.07 0.48
N GLY A 92 18.25 4.81 1.59
CA GLY A 92 18.74 6.17 1.76
C GLY A 92 20.27 6.28 1.83
N ALA A 93 20.94 5.23 2.31
CA ALA A 93 22.39 5.11 2.34
C ALA A 93 23.00 4.79 0.95
N GLY A 94 22.15 4.50 -0.04
CA GLY A 94 22.55 4.24 -1.43
C GLY A 94 22.53 2.77 -1.84
N SER A 95 22.07 1.86 -0.98
CA SER A 95 21.80 0.48 -1.37
C SER A 95 20.59 0.41 -2.29
N THR A 96 20.58 -0.55 -3.23
CA THR A 96 19.38 -0.81 -4.03
C THR A 96 18.47 -1.81 -3.32
N LEU A 97 17.18 -1.84 -3.67
CA LEU A 97 16.25 -2.83 -3.10
C LEU A 97 16.72 -4.26 -3.35
N THR A 98 17.29 -4.53 -4.52
CA THR A 98 17.89 -5.83 -4.85
C THR A 98 19.05 -6.18 -3.90
N ASP A 99 19.90 -5.20 -3.55
CA ASP A 99 21.00 -5.42 -2.63
C ASP A 99 20.48 -5.76 -1.23
N VAL A 100 19.52 -4.97 -0.71
CA VAL A 100 18.90 -5.20 0.60
C VAL A 100 18.25 -6.59 0.67
N LEU A 101 17.53 -6.99 -0.38
CA LEU A 101 16.93 -8.33 -0.47
C LEU A 101 18.00 -9.44 -0.48
N THR A 102 19.02 -9.29 -1.33
CA THR A 102 20.08 -10.31 -1.50
C THR A 102 20.93 -10.46 -0.24
N GLU A 103 21.27 -9.36 0.43
CA GLU A 103 22.05 -9.36 1.66
C GLU A 103 21.34 -10.09 2.80
N ASN A 104 20.00 -10.10 2.79
CA ASN A 104 19.18 -10.79 3.79
C ASN A 104 18.70 -12.17 3.33
N GLY A 105 19.26 -12.70 2.24
CA GLY A 105 19.03 -14.09 1.80
C GLY A 105 17.74 -14.32 1.01
N THR A 106 17.07 -13.25 0.57
CA THR A 106 15.95 -13.30 -0.38
C THR A 106 16.40 -12.75 -1.74
N ASN A 107 15.48 -12.63 -2.71
CA ASN A 107 15.80 -12.13 -4.04
C ASN A 107 14.61 -11.38 -4.67
N MET A 108 14.85 -10.73 -5.79
CA MET A 108 13.82 -9.93 -6.48
C MET A 108 12.64 -10.77 -6.99
N ASN A 109 12.84 -12.04 -7.36
CA ASN A 109 11.75 -12.91 -7.79
C ASN A 109 10.83 -13.25 -6.61
N ASP A 110 11.40 -13.63 -5.46
CA ASP A 110 10.63 -13.93 -4.24
C ASP A 110 9.81 -12.69 -3.82
N PHE A 111 10.40 -11.49 -3.94
CA PHE A 111 9.74 -10.22 -3.71
C PHE A 111 8.57 -9.97 -4.66
N ILE A 112 8.75 -10.21 -5.96
CA ILE A 112 7.68 -10.08 -6.96
C ILE A 112 6.57 -11.09 -6.70
N ASP A 113 6.92 -12.34 -6.41
CA ASP A 113 5.96 -13.42 -6.14
C ASP A 113 5.08 -13.06 -4.93
N GLN A 114 5.66 -12.55 -3.85
CA GLN A 114 4.91 -12.11 -2.67
C GLN A 114 3.96 -10.95 -3.00
N ILE A 115 4.39 -9.97 -3.81
CA ILE A 115 3.51 -8.87 -4.24
C ILE A 115 2.32 -9.40 -5.06
N ILE A 116 2.55 -10.39 -5.92
CA ILE A 116 1.51 -10.99 -6.75
C ILE A 116 0.52 -11.76 -5.86
N GLU A 117 0.99 -12.52 -4.88
CA GLU A 117 0.16 -13.26 -3.94
C GLU A 117 -0.73 -12.32 -3.11
N ASP A 118 -0.16 -11.26 -2.53
CA ASP A 118 -0.91 -10.25 -1.77
C ASP A 118 -1.97 -9.53 -2.63
N ALA A 119 -1.67 -9.34 -3.92
CA ALA A 119 -2.60 -8.72 -4.85
C ALA A 119 -3.75 -9.68 -5.21
N ASP A 120 -3.45 -10.97 -5.39
CA ASP A 120 -4.44 -12.02 -5.67
C ASP A 120 -5.44 -12.13 -4.51
N ASP A 121 -4.96 -12.21 -3.26
CA ASP A 121 -5.80 -12.26 -2.07
C ASP A 121 -6.77 -11.08 -1.96
N ARG A 122 -6.29 -9.86 -2.27
CA ARG A 122 -7.13 -8.65 -2.27
C ARG A 122 -8.14 -8.64 -3.40
N LEU A 123 -7.78 -9.17 -4.55
CA LEU A 123 -8.68 -9.31 -5.68
C LEU A 123 -9.76 -10.35 -5.38
N ASP A 124 -9.41 -11.46 -4.76
CA ASP A 124 -10.35 -12.48 -4.30
C ASP A 124 -11.33 -11.93 -3.25
N GLU A 125 -10.86 -11.12 -2.29
CA GLU A 125 -11.74 -10.43 -1.36
C GLU A 125 -12.69 -9.46 -2.09
N ALA A 126 -12.19 -8.77 -3.12
CA ALA A 126 -12.99 -7.86 -3.94
C ALA A 126 -14.02 -8.60 -4.80
N VAL A 127 -13.70 -9.80 -5.31
CA VAL A 127 -14.63 -10.69 -6.03
C VAL A 127 -15.69 -11.22 -5.07
N SER A 128 -15.28 -11.75 -3.92
CA SER A 128 -16.17 -12.30 -2.89
C SER A 128 -17.13 -11.25 -2.32
N SER A 129 -16.66 -10.02 -2.15
CA SER A 129 -17.51 -8.88 -1.75
C SER A 129 -18.36 -8.30 -2.89
N GLY A 130 -18.25 -8.84 -4.11
CA GLY A 130 -19.02 -8.41 -5.29
C GLY A 130 -18.65 -7.02 -5.81
N ARG A 131 -17.49 -6.49 -5.43
CA ARG A 131 -16.98 -5.19 -5.90
C ARG A 131 -16.45 -5.27 -7.33
N ILE A 132 -15.91 -6.42 -7.70
CA ILE A 132 -15.42 -6.74 -9.05
C ILE A 132 -15.86 -8.17 -9.42
N ASP A 133 -15.82 -8.50 -10.71
CA ASP A 133 -16.00 -9.87 -11.19
C ASP A 133 -14.65 -10.59 -11.39
N GLU A 134 -14.68 -11.92 -11.51
CA GLU A 134 -13.50 -12.77 -11.70
C GLU A 134 -12.67 -12.41 -12.93
N ALA A 135 -13.32 -12.01 -14.03
CA ALA A 135 -12.61 -11.64 -15.25
C ALA A 135 -11.83 -10.34 -15.06
N ARG A 136 -12.42 -9.38 -14.33
CA ARG A 136 -11.76 -8.14 -13.96
C ARG A 136 -10.60 -8.36 -12.98
N ALA A 137 -10.76 -9.25 -12.00
CA ALA A 137 -9.69 -9.64 -11.09
C ALA A 137 -8.49 -10.20 -11.85
N ALA A 138 -8.72 -11.17 -12.73
CA ALA A 138 -7.67 -11.78 -13.55
C ALA A 138 -6.98 -10.77 -14.47
N GLU A 139 -7.72 -9.80 -15.04
CA GLU A 139 -7.13 -8.73 -15.85
C GLU A 139 -6.19 -7.85 -15.03
N ILE A 140 -6.59 -7.46 -13.81
CA ILE A 140 -5.79 -6.63 -12.91
C ILE A 140 -4.51 -7.37 -12.52
N LEU A 141 -4.62 -8.65 -12.12
CA LEU A 141 -3.47 -9.45 -11.72
C LEU A 141 -2.45 -9.63 -12.86
N ASN A 142 -2.92 -9.89 -14.08
CA ASN A 142 -2.05 -10.01 -15.24
C ASN A 142 -1.34 -8.69 -15.59
N ASN A 143 -2.05 -7.55 -15.50
CA ASN A 143 -1.44 -6.25 -15.72
C ASN A 143 -0.38 -5.94 -14.66
N LEU A 144 -0.65 -6.27 -13.39
CA LEU A 144 0.33 -6.12 -12.31
C LEU A 144 1.59 -6.95 -12.57
N ARG A 145 1.43 -8.23 -12.93
CA ARG A 145 2.57 -9.09 -13.27
C ARG A 145 3.39 -8.48 -14.41
N ALA A 146 2.75 -8.03 -15.47
CA ALA A 146 3.44 -7.41 -16.60
C ALA A 146 4.20 -6.12 -16.20
N GLU A 147 3.60 -5.25 -15.39
CA GLU A 147 4.26 -4.04 -14.89
C GLU A 147 5.47 -4.37 -14.00
N LEU A 148 5.36 -5.38 -13.13
CA LEU A 148 6.45 -5.82 -12.26
C LEU A 148 7.61 -6.44 -13.07
N GLU A 149 7.30 -7.28 -14.06
CA GLU A 149 8.30 -7.85 -14.96
C GLU A 149 9.01 -6.76 -15.78
N GLU A 150 8.27 -5.77 -16.29
CA GLU A 150 8.86 -4.64 -17.03
C GLU A 150 9.76 -3.78 -16.12
N HIS A 151 9.29 -3.41 -14.94
CA HIS A 151 10.03 -2.52 -14.05
C HIS A 151 11.21 -3.18 -13.33
N PHE A 152 11.12 -4.45 -12.95
CA PHE A 152 12.13 -5.13 -12.13
C PHE A 152 12.99 -6.13 -12.90
N ILE A 153 12.47 -6.74 -13.98
CA ILE A 153 13.22 -7.74 -14.76
C ILE A 153 13.86 -7.10 -16.01
N GLN A 154 13.19 -6.18 -16.72
CA GLN A 154 13.80 -5.50 -17.88
C GLN A 154 14.75 -4.35 -17.50
N GLY A 155 14.69 -3.83 -16.27
CA GLY A 155 15.65 -2.84 -15.76
C GLY A 155 17.10 -3.34 -15.65
N ALA A 156 17.33 -4.66 -15.71
CA ALA A 156 18.67 -5.26 -15.73
C ALA A 156 19.33 -5.25 -17.13
N ALA A 157 18.62 -4.82 -18.17
CA ALA A 157 19.12 -4.83 -19.55
C ALA A 157 18.78 -3.54 -20.31
N VAL A 158 19.24 -2.38 -19.82
CA VAL A 158 19.47 -1.21 -20.67
C VAL A 158 20.80 -0.56 -20.29
N GLU A 159 21.89 -1.18 -20.75
CA GLU A 159 23.09 -0.42 -21.16
C GLU A 159 22.73 0.34 -22.44
N ILE A 160 22.70 1.67 -22.39
CA ILE A 160 23.23 2.55 -23.46
C ILE A 160 23.87 3.79 -22.81
#